data_AF-A0A847WU71-F1
#
_entry.id   AF-A0A847WU71-F1
#
_cell.length_a   1.000
_cell.length_b   1.000
_cell.length_c   1.000
_cell.angle_alpha   90.00
_cell.angle_beta   90.00
_cell.angle_gamma   90.00
#
_symmetry.space_group_name_H-M   'P 1'
#
loop_
_entity.id
_entity.type
_entity.pdbx_description
1 polymer ?
#
loop_
_entity_poly.entity_id
_entity_poly.type
_entity_poly.pdbx_seq_one_letter_code
_entity_poly.pdbx_strand_id
1 'polypeptide(L)'
;MKKRIIILGSVILFVVVAWSGAWLFAANFVRNQIDQLAFADGETMPQLTCGTLEVSGFPFRFDVTCINTSIVSGDLLVEVPTVRASAMIYRPTHLLAFAQGPAVLSDAFSGQRQEVSWKGLDASIRLEDWRIVRASVVGQEMAWTDKLFGDNLIARSSHVEGHLIDMPELHDPATGR
;
A
#
# COMPACT_ATOMS: atom_id res chain seq x y z
N MET A 1 -47.06 -20.38 1.77
CA MET A 1 -45.87 -20.28 0.89
C MET A 1 -45.46 -18.82 0.61
N LYS A 2 -46.37 -17.94 0.15
CA LYS A 2 -46.09 -16.51 -0.12
C LYS A 2 -45.42 -15.73 1.04
N LYS A 3 -45.90 -15.88 2.28
CA LYS A 3 -45.32 -15.21 3.47
C LYS A 3 -43.85 -15.57 3.72
N ARG A 4 -43.45 -16.83 3.50
CA ARG A 4 -42.07 -17.29 3.70
C ARG A 4 -41.12 -16.68 2.66
N ILE A 5 -41.57 -16.55 1.42
CA ILE A 5 -40.81 -15.90 0.34
C ILE A 5 -40.63 -14.41 0.62
N ILE A 6 -41.67 -13.72 1.09
CA ILE A 6 -41.59 -12.29 1.45
C ILE A 6 -40.63 -12.07 2.63
N ILE A 7 -40.72 -12.91 3.67
CA ILE A 7 -39.79 -12.83 4.80
C ILE A 7 -38.35 -13.06 4.34
N LEU A 8 -38.11 -14.10 3.54
CA LEU A 8 -36.77 -14.41 3.04
C LEU A 8 -36.22 -13.30 2.14
N GLY A 9 -37.05 -12.73 1.25
CA GLY A 9 -36.67 -11.58 0.44
C GLY A 9 -36.33 -10.34 1.27
N SER A 10 -37.12 -10.05 2.32
CA SER A 10 -36.85 -8.95 3.24
C SER A 10 -35.53 -9.14 4.01
N VAL A 11 -35.26 -10.35 4.48
CA VAL A 11 -34.00 -10.67 5.19
C VAL A 11 -32.80 -10.49 4.25
N ILE A 12 -32.87 -11.00 3.02
CA ILE A 12 -31.79 -10.84 2.04
C ILE A 12 -31.56 -9.36 1.75
N LEU A 13 -32.64 -8.59 1.51
CA LEU A 13 -32.55 -7.16 1.28
C LEU A 13 -31.89 -6.44 2.45
N PHE A 14 -32.28 -6.78 3.69
CA PHE A 14 -31.70 -6.22 4.89
C PHE A 14 -30.20 -6.50 4.98
N VAL A 15 -29.76 -7.75 4.74
CA VAL A 15 -28.35 -8.12 4.77
C VAL A 15 -27.55 -7.35 3.71
N VAL A 16 -28.08 -7.21 2.48
CA VAL A 16 -27.42 -6.47 1.41
C VAL A 16 -27.27 -4.98 1.77
N VAL A 17 -28.33 -4.36 2.29
CA VAL A 17 -28.30 -2.95 2.70
C VAL A 17 -27.34 -2.75 3.88
N ALA A 18 -27.41 -3.61 4.89
CA ALA A 18 -26.53 -3.56 6.06
C ALA A 18 -25.05 -3.74 5.67
N TRP A 19 -24.74 -4.70 4.81
CA TRP A 19 -23.39 -4.92 4.31
C TRP A 19 -22.89 -3.73 3.47
N SER A 20 -23.75 -3.18 2.61
CA SER A 20 -23.38 -2.00 1.81
C SER A 20 -23.09 -0.78 2.67
N GLY A 21 -23.90 -0.53 3.69
CA GLY A 21 -23.65 0.53 4.67
C GLY A 21 -22.36 0.32 5.45
N ALA A 22 -22.13 -0.91 5.94
CA ALA A 22 -20.91 -1.25 6.68
C ALA A 22 -19.64 -1.09 5.82
N TRP A 23 -19.67 -1.53 4.56
CA TRP A 23 -18.54 -1.38 3.65
C TRP A 23 -18.24 0.09 3.34
N LEU A 24 -19.26 0.90 3.02
CA LEU A 24 -19.08 2.33 2.75
C LEU A 24 -18.54 3.08 3.97
N PHE A 25 -19.02 2.75 5.17
CA PHE A 25 -18.51 3.31 6.41
C PHE A 25 -17.02 2.98 6.61
N ALA A 26 -16.63 1.72 6.43
CA ALA A 26 -15.23 1.29 6.54
C ALA A 26 -14.33 1.94 5.48
N ALA A 27 -14.79 2.04 4.23
CA ALA A 27 -14.06 2.71 3.16
C ALA A 27 -13.82 4.19 3.47
N ASN A 28 -14.84 4.88 3.99
CA ASN A 28 -14.72 6.28 4.40
C ASN A 28 -13.82 6.46 5.62
N PHE A 29 -13.87 5.52 6.57
CA PHE A 29 -12.96 5.52 7.72
C PHE A 29 -11.50 5.43 7.26
N VAL A 30 -11.18 4.46 6.39
CA VAL A 30 -9.82 4.30 5.83
C VAL A 30 -9.38 5.57 5.09
N ARG A 31 -10.25 6.11 4.23
CA ARG A 31 -9.96 7.35 3.50
C ARG A 31 -9.60 8.49 4.45
N ASN A 32 -10.43 8.72 5.47
CA ASN A 32 -10.21 9.78 6.44
C ASN A 32 -8.89 9.61 7.19
N GLN A 33 -8.54 8.38 7.60
CA GLN A 33 -7.27 8.10 8.29
C GLN A 33 -6.05 8.45 7.43
N ILE A 34 -6.12 8.15 6.14
CA ILE A 34 -5.05 8.50 5.19
C ILE A 34 -5.00 10.01 4.97
N ASP A 35 -6.15 10.67 4.79
CA ASP A 35 -6.21 12.12 4.63
C ASP A 35 -5.68 12.86 5.87
N GLN A 36 -5.76 12.29 7.08
CA GLN A 36 -5.15 12.88 8.27
C GLN A 36 -3.62 12.92 8.20
N LEU A 37 -2.97 12.00 7.48
CA LEU A 37 -1.51 12.00 7.31
C LEU A 37 -1.01 13.22 6.54
N ALA A 38 -1.88 13.88 5.77
CA ALA A 38 -1.55 15.15 5.11
C ALA A 38 -1.30 16.29 6.11
N PHE A 39 -1.76 16.16 7.36
CA PHE A 39 -1.55 17.12 8.44
C PHE A 39 -0.47 16.68 9.44
N ALA A 40 0.25 15.59 9.15
CA ALA A 40 1.41 15.22 9.95
C ALA A 40 2.50 16.30 9.87
N ASP A 41 3.37 16.34 10.88
CA ASP A 41 4.45 17.32 10.97
C ASP A 41 5.56 17.09 9.92
N GLY A 42 5.60 15.91 9.31
CA GLY A 42 6.65 15.53 8.38
C GLY A 42 7.97 15.17 9.07
N GLU A 43 8.06 15.22 10.40
CA GLU A 43 9.32 15.00 11.14
C GLU A 43 9.21 13.74 12.00
N THR A 44 8.27 13.72 12.96
CA THR A 44 8.01 12.54 13.79
C THR A 44 7.18 11.51 13.06
N MET A 45 6.35 11.97 12.11
CA MET A 45 5.53 11.13 11.26
C MET A 45 5.56 11.70 9.83
N PRO A 46 5.79 10.85 8.81
CA PRO A 46 5.86 11.32 7.43
C PRO A 46 4.53 11.93 7.00
N GLN A 47 4.61 13.09 6.36
CA GLN A 47 3.46 13.78 5.79
C GLN A 47 3.15 13.18 4.42
N LEU A 48 2.01 12.51 4.30
CA LEU A 48 1.55 11.88 3.07
C LEU A 48 0.44 12.72 2.45
N THR A 49 0.66 13.22 1.25
CA THR A 49 -0.35 13.94 0.46
C THR A 49 -0.66 13.19 -0.82
N CYS A 50 -1.96 13.07 -1.13
CA CYS A 50 -2.46 12.45 -2.33
C CYS A 50 -3.17 13.53 -3.16
N GLY A 51 -2.80 13.71 -4.43
CA GLY A 51 -3.58 14.55 -5.34
C GLY A 51 -5.00 14.02 -5.55
N THR A 52 -5.16 12.70 -5.63
CA THR A 52 -6.47 12.03 -5.59
C THR A 52 -6.37 10.75 -4.78
N LEU A 53 -7.23 10.62 -3.78
CA LEU A 53 -7.35 9.43 -2.93
C LEU A 53 -8.68 8.72 -3.22
N GLU A 54 -8.60 7.48 -3.69
CA GLU A 54 -9.74 6.63 -4.00
C GLU A 54 -9.70 5.36 -3.17
N VAL A 55 -10.85 4.98 -2.60
CA VAL A 55 -11.04 3.69 -1.94
C VAL A 55 -12.14 2.93 -2.67
N SER A 56 -11.80 1.79 -3.26
CA SER A 56 -12.69 0.94 -4.05
C SER A 56 -12.63 -0.51 -3.58
N GLY A 57 -13.29 -1.43 -4.28
CA GLY A 57 -13.21 -2.87 -3.95
C GLY A 57 -14.47 -3.50 -3.35
N PHE A 58 -15.59 -2.77 -3.33
CA PHE A 58 -16.87 -3.32 -2.90
C PHE A 58 -17.20 -4.62 -3.64
N PRO A 59 -17.71 -5.67 -2.95
CA PRO A 59 -18.06 -5.73 -1.53
C PRO A 59 -17.05 -6.45 -0.63
N PHE A 60 -15.96 -7.01 -1.17
CA PHE A 60 -15.14 -8.01 -0.46
C PHE A 60 -13.66 -7.64 -0.30
N ARG A 61 -13.24 -6.49 -0.84
CA ARG A 61 -11.88 -5.98 -0.72
C ARG A 61 -11.88 -4.47 -0.51
N PHE A 62 -10.73 -3.96 -0.10
CA PHE A 62 -10.44 -2.54 -0.02
C PHE A 62 -9.20 -2.27 -0.85
N ASP A 63 -9.38 -1.55 -1.95
CA ASP A 63 -8.33 -1.09 -2.84
C ASP A 63 -8.18 0.42 -2.66
N VAL A 64 -7.11 0.84 -2.00
CA VAL A 64 -6.74 2.23 -1.79
C VAL A 64 -5.79 2.64 -2.92
N THR A 65 -6.16 3.62 -3.72
CA THR A 65 -5.30 4.19 -4.77
C THR A 65 -5.05 5.66 -4.47
N CYS A 66 -3.78 6.05 -4.41
CA CYS A 66 -3.31 7.42 -4.26
C CYS A 66 -2.60 7.82 -5.57
N ILE A 67 -3.11 8.86 -6.23
CA ILE A 67 -2.56 9.43 -7.47
C ILE A 67 -1.85 10.73 -7.13
N ASN A 68 -0.69 10.96 -7.74
CA ASN A 68 0.22 12.08 -7.44
C ASN A 68 0.54 12.11 -5.94
N THR A 69 1.15 11.03 -5.46
CA THR A 69 1.55 10.87 -4.07
C THR A 69 2.81 11.70 -3.81
N SER A 70 2.80 12.45 -2.72
CA SER A 70 3.97 13.16 -2.19
C SER A 70 4.15 12.79 -0.73
N ILE A 71 5.35 12.35 -0.36
CA ILE A 71 5.72 11.97 1.00
C ILE A 71 6.84 12.89 1.44
N VAL A 72 6.62 13.65 2.51
CA VAL A 72 7.65 14.49 3.13
C VAL A 72 8.05 13.86 4.47
N SER A 73 9.36 13.66 4.65
CA SER A 73 9.96 13.16 5.88
C SER A 73 11.25 13.92 6.15
N GLY A 74 11.19 14.93 7.02
CA GLY A 74 12.26 15.88 7.25
C GLY A 74 12.58 16.66 5.98
N ASP A 75 13.85 16.63 5.59
CA ASP A 75 14.33 17.24 4.36
C ASP A 75 14.07 16.38 3.10
N LEU A 76 13.60 15.14 3.26
CA LEU A 76 13.35 14.21 2.16
C LEU A 76 11.92 14.35 1.64
N LEU A 77 11.78 14.67 0.35
CA LEU A 77 10.54 14.62 -0.41
C LEU A 77 10.61 13.46 -1.41
N VAL A 78 9.60 12.59 -1.40
CA VAL A 78 9.43 11.49 -2.35
C VAL A 78 8.11 11.67 -3.08
N GLU A 79 8.18 11.85 -4.39
CA GLU A 79 7.01 11.97 -5.26
C GLU A 79 6.85 10.71 -6.10
N VAL A 80 5.64 10.14 -6.11
CA VAL A 80 5.30 8.93 -6.87
C VAL A 80 3.98 9.15 -7.62
N PRO A 81 3.93 8.89 -8.95
CA PRO A 81 2.72 9.12 -9.75
C PRO A 81 1.49 8.35 -9.27
N THR A 82 1.65 7.08 -8.90
CA THR A 82 0.52 6.28 -8.41
C THR A 82 1.01 5.19 -7.48
N VAL A 83 0.36 5.10 -6.31
CA VAL A 83 0.52 4.01 -5.35
C VAL A 83 -0.84 3.38 -5.09
N ARG A 84 -0.90 2.05 -5.07
CA ARG A 84 -2.09 1.28 -4.77
C ARG A 84 -1.79 0.27 -3.69
N ALA A 85 -2.69 0.16 -2.71
CA ALA A 85 -2.66 -0.89 -1.70
C ALA A 85 -4.01 -1.61 -1.67
N SER A 86 -3.98 -2.93 -1.56
CA SER A 86 -5.16 -3.79 -1.63
C SER A 86 -5.16 -4.78 -0.47
N ALA A 87 -6.31 -4.90 0.19
CA ALA A 87 -6.55 -5.83 1.29
C ALA A 87 -7.89 -6.56 1.11
N MET A 88 -7.97 -7.84 1.49
CA MET A 88 -9.24 -8.58 1.45
C MET A 88 -9.93 -8.58 2.81
N ILE A 89 -11.26 -8.41 2.82
CA ILE A 89 -12.04 -8.30 4.07
C ILE A 89 -11.94 -9.58 4.92
N TYR A 90 -11.92 -10.73 4.27
CA TYR A 90 -11.83 -12.04 4.92
C TYR A 90 -10.38 -12.48 5.22
N ARG A 91 -9.38 -11.71 4.76
CA ARG A 91 -7.95 -11.93 5.01
C ARG A 91 -7.23 -10.58 5.14
N PRO A 92 -7.52 -9.79 6.18
CA PRO A 92 -6.95 -8.45 6.35
C PRO A 92 -5.43 -8.49 6.61
N THR A 93 -4.91 -9.64 7.04
CA THR A 93 -3.48 -9.85 7.29
C THR A 93 -2.65 -10.08 6.03
N HIS A 94 -3.26 -10.09 4.85
CA HIS A 94 -2.57 -10.19 3.57
C HIS A 94 -2.79 -8.90 2.77
N LEU A 95 -1.72 -8.11 2.64
CA LEU A 95 -1.73 -6.83 1.94
C LEU A 95 -0.88 -6.94 0.68
N LEU A 96 -1.39 -6.40 -0.42
CA LEU A 96 -0.69 -6.24 -1.67
C LEU A 96 -0.52 -4.76 -1.94
N ALA A 97 0.66 -4.34 -2.37
CA ALA A 97 0.93 -2.97 -2.77
C ALA A 97 1.54 -2.96 -4.16
N PHE A 98 1.22 -1.92 -4.93
CA PHE A 98 1.71 -1.72 -6.28
C PHE A 98 2.02 -0.24 -6.46
N ALA A 99 3.11 0.08 -7.16
CA ALA A 99 3.46 1.46 -7.48
C ALA A 99 3.83 1.59 -8.96
N GLN A 100 3.51 2.73 -9.55
CA GLN A 100 3.93 3.12 -10.89
C GLN A 100 4.99 4.21 -10.79
N GLY A 101 6.10 4.00 -11.47
CA GLY A 101 7.21 4.94 -11.53
C GLY A 101 7.02 5.98 -12.64
N PRO A 102 7.96 6.93 -12.75
CA PRO A 102 9.14 7.05 -11.90
C PRO A 102 8.83 7.69 -10.54
N ALA A 103 9.53 7.29 -9.49
CA ALA A 103 9.60 8.07 -8.26
C ALA A 103 10.74 9.08 -8.33
N VAL A 104 10.46 10.29 -7.86
CA VAL A 104 11.45 11.35 -7.72
C VAL A 104 11.71 11.56 -6.25
N LEU A 105 12.98 11.48 -5.85
CA LEU A 105 13.43 11.75 -4.50
C LEU A 105 14.21 13.06 -4.53
N SER A 106 13.90 13.98 -3.64
CA SER A 106 14.64 15.22 -3.47
C SER A 106 14.94 15.45 -1.99
N ASP A 107 16.18 15.80 -1.70
CA ASP A 107 16.64 16.12 -0.35
C ASP A 107 16.97 17.62 -0.29
N ALA A 108 16.22 18.37 0.53
CA ALA A 108 16.38 19.81 0.68
C ALA A 108 17.69 20.20 1.38
N PHE A 109 18.25 19.33 2.22
CA PHE A 109 19.49 19.60 2.96
C PHE A 109 20.72 19.46 2.06
N SER A 110 20.82 18.33 1.33
CA SER A 110 21.95 18.08 0.44
C SER A 110 21.76 18.67 -0.96
N GLY A 111 20.53 19.08 -1.31
CA GLY A 111 20.13 19.49 -2.64
C GLY A 111 20.03 18.34 -3.64
N GLN A 112 20.27 17.09 -3.22
CA GLN A 112 20.26 15.93 -4.11
C GLN A 112 18.88 15.72 -4.73
N ARG A 113 18.88 15.34 -6.02
CA ARG A 113 17.67 14.94 -6.74
C ARG A 113 17.93 13.63 -7.45
N GLN A 114 17.15 12.62 -7.15
CA GLN A 114 17.29 11.29 -7.72
C GLN A 114 15.97 10.85 -8.34
N GLU A 115 16.05 10.06 -9.39
CA GLU A 115 14.91 9.47 -10.07
C GLU A 115 15.09 7.96 -10.10
N VAL A 116 14.10 7.25 -9.60
CA VAL A 116 14.03 5.79 -9.67
C VAL A 116 12.86 5.46 -10.58
N SER A 117 13.13 4.99 -11.80
CA SER A 117 12.13 4.57 -12.77
C SER A 117 11.96 3.06 -12.77
N TRP A 118 10.74 2.61 -13.03
CA TRP A 118 10.38 1.20 -13.15
C TRP A 118 9.11 1.05 -13.97
N LYS A 119 8.91 -0.14 -14.53
CA LYS A 119 7.68 -0.47 -15.26
C LYS A 119 6.58 -1.01 -14.36
N GLY A 120 6.96 -1.82 -13.37
CA GLY A 120 6.06 -2.37 -12.36
C GLY A 120 6.83 -2.62 -11.07
N LEU A 121 6.27 -2.18 -9.94
CA LEU A 121 6.78 -2.46 -8.61
C LEU A 121 5.65 -3.04 -7.78
N ASP A 122 5.75 -4.32 -7.46
CA ASP A 122 4.78 -5.09 -6.70
C ASP A 122 5.38 -5.47 -5.36
N ALA A 123 4.59 -5.34 -4.29
CA ALA A 123 4.95 -5.77 -2.96
C ALA A 123 3.81 -6.59 -2.35
N SER A 124 4.16 -7.59 -1.54
CA SER A 124 3.19 -8.38 -0.78
C SER A 124 3.68 -8.55 0.65
N ILE A 125 2.76 -8.49 1.61
CA ILE A 125 3.06 -8.81 3.01
C ILE A 125 1.95 -9.67 3.58
N ARG A 126 2.34 -10.72 4.30
CA ARG A 126 1.46 -11.64 5.01
C ARG A 126 1.84 -11.67 6.47
N LEU A 127 0.83 -11.46 7.29
CA LEU A 127 0.91 -11.48 8.74
C LEU A 127 0.13 -12.69 9.29
N GLU A 128 0.64 -13.28 10.37
CA GLU A 128 -0.04 -14.30 11.18
C GLU A 128 0.27 -14.00 12.65
N ASP A 129 -0.76 -13.91 13.50
CA ASP A 129 -0.61 -13.48 14.91
C ASP A 129 0.23 -12.21 15.11
N TRP A 130 0.03 -11.20 14.24
CA TRP A 130 0.80 -9.94 14.21
C TRP A 130 2.30 -10.10 13.94
N ARG A 131 2.75 -11.27 13.49
CA ARG A 131 4.12 -11.53 13.03
C ARG A 131 4.18 -11.57 11.51
N ILE A 132 5.28 -11.07 10.96
CA ILE A 132 5.53 -11.12 9.51
C ILE A 132 5.92 -12.54 9.14
N VAL A 133 5.04 -13.27 8.47
CA VAL A 133 5.35 -14.61 7.95
C VAL A 133 6.12 -14.49 6.63
N ARG A 134 5.69 -13.55 5.79
CA ARG A 134 6.34 -13.29 4.50
C ARG A 134 6.16 -11.84 4.09
N ALA A 135 7.22 -11.22 3.63
CA ALA A 135 7.17 -10.00 2.83
C ALA A 135 7.95 -10.23 1.53
N SER A 136 7.47 -9.69 0.42
CA SER A 136 8.18 -9.73 -0.86
C SER A 136 8.04 -8.41 -1.59
N VAL A 137 9.05 -8.05 -2.35
CA VAL A 137 9.03 -6.92 -3.29
C VAL A 137 9.66 -7.38 -4.59
N VAL A 138 9.05 -7.01 -5.71
CA VAL A 138 9.51 -7.33 -7.06
C VAL A 138 9.38 -6.08 -7.92
N GLY A 139 10.48 -5.68 -8.54
CA GLY A 139 10.58 -4.53 -9.43
C GLY A 139 11.07 -4.96 -10.81
N GLN A 140 10.43 -4.45 -11.85
CA GLN A 140 10.77 -4.74 -13.25
C GLN A 140 11.27 -3.49 -13.96
N GLU A 141 12.31 -3.66 -14.78
CA GLU A 141 12.93 -2.62 -15.59
C GLU A 141 13.31 -1.38 -14.73
N MET A 142 14.03 -1.63 -13.64
CA MET A 142 14.45 -0.61 -12.67
C MET A 142 15.63 0.19 -13.22
N ALA A 143 15.56 1.52 -13.16
CA ALA A 143 16.70 2.40 -13.40
C ALA A 143 16.77 3.51 -12.36
N TRP A 144 17.95 3.72 -11.80
CA TRP A 144 18.24 4.76 -10.83
C TRP A 144 19.17 5.79 -11.46
N THR A 145 18.72 7.03 -11.52
CA THR A 145 19.40 8.15 -12.16
C THR A 145 19.57 9.27 -11.13
N ASP A 146 20.78 9.80 -11.00
CA ASP A 146 21.02 11.09 -10.35
C ASP A 146 20.61 12.20 -11.32
N LYS A 147 19.80 13.14 -10.83
CA LYS A 147 19.25 14.29 -11.56
C LYS A 147 19.85 15.62 -11.09
N LEU A 148 20.81 15.61 -10.15
CA LEU A 148 21.40 16.83 -9.58
C LEU A 148 22.20 17.62 -10.61
N PHE A 149 23.03 16.94 -11.40
CA PHE A 149 23.91 17.54 -12.43
C PHE A 149 23.64 16.96 -13.82
N GLY A 150 22.36 16.87 -14.21
CA GLY A 150 21.92 16.22 -15.45
C GLY A 150 21.50 14.77 -15.23
N ASP A 151 21.39 13.98 -16.29
CA ASP A 151 20.86 12.61 -16.25
C ASP A 151 21.98 11.56 -16.10
N ASN A 152 22.52 11.40 -14.90
CA ASN A 152 23.59 10.44 -14.66
C ASN A 152 23.04 9.10 -14.16
N LEU A 153 23.10 8.07 -15.00
CA LEU A 153 22.63 6.73 -14.65
C LEU A 153 23.56 6.11 -13.58
N ILE A 154 23.03 5.90 -12.38
CA ILE A 154 23.74 5.24 -11.27
C ILE A 154 23.69 3.71 -11.45
N ALA A 155 22.48 3.18 -11.66
CA ALA A 155 22.26 1.75 -11.75
C ALA A 155 21.07 1.41 -12.65
N ARG A 156 21.11 0.23 -13.28
CA ARG A 156 19.99 -0.32 -14.05
C ARG A 156 19.93 -1.83 -13.84
N SER A 157 18.73 -2.35 -13.66
CA SER A 157 18.46 -3.78 -13.64
C SER A 157 17.16 -4.10 -14.38
N SER A 158 17.14 -5.19 -15.13
CA SER A 158 15.90 -5.69 -15.74
C SER A 158 14.93 -6.23 -14.68
N HIS A 159 15.44 -6.73 -13.56
CA HIS A 159 14.66 -7.38 -12.51
C HIS A 159 15.34 -7.22 -11.15
N VAL A 160 14.56 -6.84 -10.13
CA VAL A 160 15.00 -6.78 -8.74
C VAL A 160 13.94 -7.48 -7.90
N GLU A 161 14.35 -8.38 -7.03
CA GLU A 161 13.43 -9.04 -6.10
C GLU A 161 14.06 -9.15 -4.71
N GLY A 162 13.20 -9.08 -3.70
CA GLY A 162 13.58 -9.24 -2.30
C GLY A 162 12.49 -9.99 -1.57
N HIS A 163 12.88 -10.97 -0.76
CA HIS A 163 11.96 -11.79 0.03
C HIS A 163 12.43 -11.86 1.47
N LEU A 164 11.53 -11.59 2.40
CA LEU A 164 11.69 -11.81 3.82
C LEU A 164 10.70 -12.91 4.22
N ILE A 165 11.18 -13.94 4.89
CA ILE A 165 10.36 -15.07 5.36
C ILE A 165 10.76 -15.33 6.81
N ASP A 166 9.78 -15.41 7.70
CA ASP A 166 10.01 -15.87 9.07
C ASP A 166 10.05 -17.41 9.06
N MET A 167 11.11 -17.95 9.65
CA MET A 167 11.37 -19.39 9.77
C MET A 167 11.36 -19.74 11.26
N PRO A 168 10.16 -19.94 11.86
CA PRO A 168 10.04 -20.18 13.29
C PRO A 168 10.72 -21.49 13.72
N GLU A 169 10.78 -22.50 12.85
CA GLU A 169 11.47 -23.76 13.11
C GLU A 169 12.99 -23.64 13.34
N LEU A 170 13.62 -22.52 12.93
CA LEU A 170 15.03 -22.22 13.19
C LEU A 170 15.26 -21.57 14.56
N HIS A 171 14.19 -21.14 15.26
CA HIS A 171 14.27 -20.39 16.52
C HIS A 171 13.44 -21.02 17.65
N ASP A 172 12.87 -22.20 17.44
CA ASP A 172 12.18 -22.94 18.48
C ASP A 172 13.21 -23.60 19.44
N PRO A 173 13.24 -23.21 20.73
CA PRO A 173 14.15 -23.83 21.70
C PRO A 173 13.85 -25.32 21.93
N ALA A 174 12.68 -25.82 21.52
CA ALA A 174 12.34 -27.24 21.58
C ALA A 174 13.00 -28.08 20.47
N THR A 175 13.46 -27.47 19.37
CA THR A 175 14.17 -28.16 18.27
C THR A 175 15.70 -28.13 18.37
N GLY A 176 16.27 -27.58 19.45
CA GLY A 176 17.66 -27.84 19.87
C GLY A 176 18.70 -27.66 18.76
N ARG A 177 18.81 -26.47 18.18
CA ARG A 177 19.97 -26.04 17.40
C ARG A 177 20.62 -24.82 18.03
#